data_AF-A0A8S3GGY2-F1
#
_entry.id   AF-A0A8S3GGY2-F1
#
_cell.length_a   1.000
_cell.length_b   1.000
_cell.length_c   1.000
_cell.angle_alpha   90.00
_cell.angle_beta   90.00
_cell.angle_gamma   90.00
#
_symmetry.space_group_name_H-M   'P 1'
#
loop_
_entity.id
_entity.type
_entity.pdbx_description
1 polymer ?
#
loop_
_entity_poly.entity_id
_entity_poly.type
_entity_poly.pdbx_seq_one_letter_code
_entity_poly.pdbx_strand_id
1 'polypeptide(L)' 'VEGVVLYDNGITTNISHSNGQSYSRRSLKIKDNTGTINITIWNEKIVEVPEQIVNKTIRMRNGKINHYHGKPAF' A
#
# COMPACT_ATOMS: atom_id res chain seq x y z
N VAL A 1 6.67 3.35 -10.76
CA VAL A 1 6.68 1.87 -10.80
C VAL A 1 5.43 1.38 -11.49
N GLU A 2 5.55 0.40 -12.38
CA GLU A 2 4.43 -0.34 -12.97
C GLU A 2 4.55 -1.79 -12.54
N GLY A 3 3.44 -2.40 -12.11
CA GLY A 3 3.42 -3.78 -11.66
C GLY A 3 2.03 -4.34 -11.47
N VAL A 4 1.93 -5.66 -11.33
CA VAL A 4 0.67 -6.38 -11.14
C VAL A 4 0.42 -6.58 -9.65
N VAL A 5 -0.80 -6.29 -9.20
CA VAL A 5 -1.19 -6.54 -7.81
C VAL A 5 -1.42 -8.03 -7.58
N LEU A 6 -0.62 -8.62 -6.71
CA LEU A 6 -0.74 -10.02 -6.31
C LEU A 6 -1.71 -10.21 -5.15
N TYR A 7 -1.72 -9.26 -4.22
CA TYR A 7 -2.48 -9.37 -2.98
C TYR A 7 -2.90 -7.99 -2.47
N ASP A 8 -4.09 -7.94 -1.88
CA ASP A 8 -4.67 -6.77 -1.24
C ASP A 8 -5.16 -7.19 0.15
N ASN A 9 -4.56 -6.61 1.19
CA ASN A 9 -4.89 -6.93 2.58
C ASN A 9 -6.14 -6.21 3.09
N GLY A 10 -6.80 -5.43 2.22
CA GLY A 10 -7.93 -4.60 2.58
C GLY A 10 -7.54 -3.40 3.45
N ILE A 11 -8.57 -2.64 3.85
CA ILE A 11 -8.41 -1.43 4.65
C ILE A 11 -8.36 -1.80 6.13
N THR A 12 -7.32 -1.35 6.83
CA THR A 12 -7.20 -1.45 8.28
C THR A 12 -7.22 -0.07 8.89
N THR A 13 -8.17 0.20 9.79
CA THR A 13 -8.23 1.44 10.58
C THR A 13 -7.66 1.18 11.96
N ASN A 14 -6.73 2.03 12.40
CA ASN A 14 -6.17 2.01 13.74
C ASN A 14 -6.50 3.32 14.45
N ILE A 15 -6.65 3.24 15.78
CA ILE A 15 -6.89 4.39 16.64
C ILE A 15 -5.72 4.46 17.61
N SER A 16 -5.02 5.59 17.64
CA SER A 16 -3.93 5.81 18.59
C SER A 16 -4.49 6.14 19.97
N HIS A 17 -4.15 5.31 20.95
CA HIS A 17 -4.58 5.47 22.34
C HIS A 17 -3.98 6.71 23.03
N SER A 18 -2.89 7.26 22.50
CA SER A 18 -2.14 8.35 23.13
C SER A 18 -2.64 9.75 22.76
N ASN A 19 -3.19 9.92 21.57
CA ASN A 19 -3.62 11.23 21.04
C ASN A 19 -5.03 11.18 20.41
N GLY A 20 -5.71 10.04 20.46
CA GLY A 20 -7.04 9.85 19.88
C GLY A 20 -7.08 9.93 18.34
N GLN A 21 -5.92 10.04 17.67
CA GLN A 21 -5.90 10.14 16.22
C GLN A 21 -6.15 8.79 15.57
N SER A 22 -7.09 8.76 14.63
CA SER A 22 -7.36 7.61 13.79
C SER A 22 -6.59 7.73 12.48
N TYR A 23 -6.01 6.62 12.03
CA TYR A 23 -5.43 6.52 10.71
C TYR A 23 -5.86 5.21 10.05
N SER A 24 -6.06 5.27 8.75
CA SER A 24 -6.38 4.10 7.94
C SER A 24 -5.20 3.79 7.04
N ARG A 25 -4.98 2.50 6.79
CA ARG A 25 -4.01 2.05 5.79
C ARG A 25 -4.54 0.89 4.97
N ARG A 26 -4.12 0.77 3.72
CA ARG A 26 -4.34 -0.40 2.86
C ARG A 26 -2.99 -0.89 2.36
N SER A 27 -2.71 -2.17 2.56
CA SER A 27 -1.42 -2.78 2.17
C SER A 27 -1.59 -3.65 0.93
N LEU A 28 -0.78 -3.38 -0.09
CA LEU A 28 -0.79 -4.08 -1.38
C LEU A 28 0.55 -4.74 -1.63
N LYS A 29 0.53 -5.96 -2.17
CA LYS A 29 1.74 -6.61 -2.68
C LYS A 29 1.75 -6.54 -4.20
N ILE A 30 2.78 -5.93 -4.76
CA ILE A 30 2.93 -5.75 -6.21
C ILE A 30 4.17 -6.48 -6.68
N LYS A 31 4.05 -7.09 -7.86
CA LYS A 31 5.16 -7.69 -8.59
C LYS A 31 5.48 -6.86 -9.82
N ASP A 32 6.75 -6.54 -9.99
CA ASP A 32 7.32 -6.01 -11.23
C ASP A 32 8.41 -6.96 -11.75
N ASN A 33 9.11 -6.55 -12.81
CA ASN A 33 10.17 -7.36 -13.43
C ASN A 33 11.40 -7.54 -12.53
N THR A 34 11.56 -6.70 -11.50
CA THR A 34 12.72 -6.72 -10.58
C THR A 34 12.45 -7.51 -9.31
N GLY A 35 11.19 -7.69 -8.92
CA GLY A 35 10.81 -8.46 -7.74
C GLY A 35 9.41 -8.13 -7.25
N THR A 36 9.21 -8.28 -5.93
CA THR A 36 7.96 -7.89 -5.27
C THR A 36 8.20 -6.82 -4.23
N ILE A 37 7.34 -5.81 -4.22
CA ILE A 37 7.34 -4.74 -3.24
C ILE A 37 6.02 -4.73 -2.47
N ASN A 38 6.08 -4.26 -1.22
CA ASN A 38 4.88 -3.98 -0.43
C ASN A 38 4.64 -2.47 -0.43
N ILE A 39 3.40 -2.08 -0.68
CA ILE A 39 2.98 -0.68 -0.69
C ILE A 39 1.96 -0.46 0.41
N THR A 40 2.14 0.61 1.18
CA THR A 40 1.21 1.05 2.21
C THR A 40 0.58 2.37 1.80
N ILE A 41 -0.71 2.32 1.50
CA ILE A 41 -1.51 3.49 1.15
C ILE A 41 -2.17 4.01 2.42
N TRP A 42 -2.07 5.32 2.67
CA TRP A 42 -2.52 5.94 3.91
C TRP A 42 -3.75 6.82 3.68
N ASN A 43 -4.63 6.84 4.69
CA ASN A 43 -5.72 7.79 4.90
C ASN A 43 -6.56 8.04 3.64
N GLU A 44 -6.63 9.30 3.20
CA GLU A 44 -7.48 9.76 2.10
C GLU A 44 -7.18 9.05 0.77
N LYS A 45 -5.93 8.65 0.53
CA LYS A 45 -5.55 7.98 -0.72
C LYS A 45 -6.12 6.58 -0.86
N ILE A 46 -6.65 6.00 0.23
CA ILE A 46 -7.24 4.67 0.21
C ILE A 46 -8.53 4.67 -0.63
N VAL A 47 -9.31 5.76 -0.59
CA VAL A 47 -10.59 5.85 -1.30
C VAL A 47 -10.42 5.93 -2.82
N GLU A 48 -9.24 6.34 -3.29
CA GLU A 48 -8.89 6.39 -4.71
C GLU A 48 -8.61 5.00 -5.29
N VAL A 49 -8.42 4.00 -4.44
CA VAL A 49 -8.09 2.63 -4.86
C VAL A 49 -9.38 1.83 -4.99
N PRO A 50 -9.74 1.34 -6.20
CA PRO A 50 -10.94 0.56 -6.39
C PRO A 50 -11.00 -0.67 -5.49
N GLU A 51 -12.21 -1.17 -5.24
CA GLU A 51 -12.36 -2.54 -4.78
C GLU A 51 -12.08 -3.49 -5.97
N GLN A 52 -11.46 -4.65 -5.71
CA GLN A 52 -11.00 -5.61 -6.73
C GLN A 52 -9.90 -5.09 -7.67
N ILE A 53 -8.70 -4.89 -7.12
CA ILE A 53 -7.51 -4.53 -7.89
C ILE A 53 -6.53 -5.69 -8.11
N VAL A 54 -6.78 -6.84 -7.47
CA VAL A 54 -5.94 -8.04 -7.63
C VAL A 54 -5.93 -8.46 -9.10
N ASN A 55 -4.77 -8.88 -9.59
CA ASN A 55 -4.48 -9.20 -10.99
C ASN A 55 -4.58 -8.01 -11.97
N LYS A 56 -4.81 -6.79 -11.50
CA LYS A 56 -4.73 -5.58 -12.34
C LYS A 56 -3.31 -5.03 -12.34
N THR A 57 -2.92 -4.44 -13.46
CA THR A 57 -1.69 -3.67 -13.57
C THR A 57 -1.95 -2.26 -13.05
N ILE A 58 -1.11 -1.78 -12.14
CA ILE A 58 -1.20 -0.42 -11.62
C ILE A 58 0.13 0.31 -11.81
N ARG A 59 0.02 1.64 -11.98
CA ARG A 59 1.17 2.53 -12.05
C ARG A 59 1.17 3.46 -10.85
N MET A 60 2.24 3.39 -10.07
CA MET A 60 2.49 4.32 -8.97
C MET A 60 3.45 5.42 -9.40
N ARG A 61 3.09 6.66 -9.07
CA ARG A 61 3.92 7.86 -9.24
C ARG A 61 4.09 8.55 -7.89
N ASN A 62 5.26 9.14 -7.64
CA ASN A 62 5.57 9.91 -6.43
C ASN A 62 5.44 9.14 -5.09
N GLY A 63 5.78 7.84 -5.07
CA GLY A 63 5.87 7.05 -3.84
C GLY A 63 7.14 7.36 -3.06
N LYS A 64 7.07 7.33 -1.72
CA LYS A 64 8.23 7.49 -0.83
C LYS A 64 8.72 6.12 -0.39
N ILE A 65 10.01 5.86 -0.57
CA ILE A 65 10.62 4.60 -0.13
C ILE A 65 10.93 4.69 1.36
N ASN A 66 10.37 3.77 2.14
CA ASN A 66 10.72 3.53 3.53
C ASN A 66 11.37 2.14 3.63
N HIS A 67 12.37 1.98 4.48
CA HIS A 67 12.99 0.68 4.70
C HIS A 67 12.42 0.07 5.99
N TYR A 68 11.73 -1.07 5.89
CA TYR A 68 11.23 -1.81 7.05
C TYR A 68 12.03 -3.10 7.20
N HIS A 69 12.84 -3.22 8.26
CA HIS A 69 13.76 -4.35 8.49
C HIS A 69 14.61 -4.72 7.26
N GLY A 70 15.17 -3.73 6.57
CA GLY A 70 16.04 -3.95 5.40
C GLY A 70 15.33 -4.29 4.09
N LYS A 71 13.98 -4.35 4.07
CA LYS A 71 13.19 -4.49 2.84
C LYS A 71 12.60 -3.14 2.44
N PRO A 72 12.67 -2.75 1.15
CA PRO A 72 12.02 -1.54 0.68
C PRO A 72 10.50 -1.70 0.75
N ALA A 73 9.84 -0.71 1.34
CA ALA A 73 8.40 -0.52 1.43
C ALA A 73 8.06 0.83 0.80
N PHE A 74 6.98 0.89 0.02
CA PHE A 74 6.54 2.09 -0.69
C PHE A 74 5.22 2.64 -0.11
#